data_AF-A0A960MUC8-F1
#
_entry.id   AF-A0A960MUC8-F1
#
_cell.length_a   1.000
_cell.length_b   1.000
_cell.length_c   1.000
_cell.angle_alpha   90.00
_cell.angle_beta   90.00
_cell.angle_gamma   90.00
#
_symmetry.space_group_name_H-M   'P 1'
#
loop_
_entity.id
_entity.type
_entity.pdbx_description
1 polymer ?
#
loop_
_entity_poly.entity_id
_entity_poly.type
_entity_poly.pdbx_seq_one_letter_code
_entity_poly.pdbx_strand_id
1 'polypeptide(L)' 'MDFRPRRDADGFLSIEEYTNGLAEKSRAPQRFAAFDKNKDGQVSPEEFIKP' A
#
# COMPACT_ATOMS: atom_id res chain seq x y z
N MET A 1 13.45 27.12 -3.25
CA MET A 1 12.18 26.36 -3.38
C MET A 1 12.48 24.92 -3.01
N ASP A 2 12.17 24.54 -1.77
CA ASP A 2 12.41 23.20 -1.24
C ASP A 2 11.35 22.23 -1.78
N PHE A 3 11.64 21.60 -2.92
CA PHE A 3 10.88 20.48 -3.44
C PHE A 3 11.16 19.25 -2.57
N ARG A 4 10.56 19.19 -1.38
CA ARG A 4 10.43 17.90 -0.68
C ARG A 4 9.49 17.04 -1.53
N PRO A 5 9.93 15.87 -2.05
CA PRO A 5 9.00 14.94 -2.66
C PRO A 5 7.99 14.61 -1.56
N ARG A 6 6.74 15.05 -1.76
CA ARG A 6 5.63 14.53 -0.97
C ARG A 6 5.61 13.06 -1.31
N ARG A 7 6.16 12.25 -0.41
CA ARG A 7 5.89 10.82 -0.33
C ARG A 7 4.41 10.67 -0.53
N ASP A 8 4.06 10.13 -1.68
CA ASP A 8 2.87 10.52 -2.41
C ASP A 8 1.65 10.26 -1.51
N ALA A 9 1.06 11.37 -1.04
CA ALA A 9 -0.09 11.36 -0.15
C ALA A 9 -1.36 11.15 -0.97
N ASP A 10 -1.33 10.20 -1.90
CA ASP A 10 -2.42 9.91 -2.82
C ASP A 10 -3.57 9.19 -2.09
N GLY A 11 -3.34 8.78 -0.85
CA GLY A 11 -4.28 8.02 -0.03
C GLY A 11 -4.22 6.52 -0.30
N PHE A 12 -3.47 6.08 -1.32
CA PHE A 12 -3.29 4.68 -1.68
C PHE A 12 -2.05 4.09 -1.01
N LEU A 13 -2.13 2.82 -0.65
CA LEU A 13 -1.05 2.06 -0.07
C LEU A 13 -0.46 1.15 -1.15
N SER A 14 0.72 1.51 -1.67
CA SER A 14 1.45 0.63 -2.60
C SER A 14 2.09 -0.55 -1.88
N ILE A 15 2.31 -1.66 -2.59
CA ILE A 15 2.96 -2.85 -2.02
C ILE A 15 4.35 -2.53 -1.46
N GLU A 16 5.06 -1.59 -2.09
CA GLU A 16 6.40 -1.18 -1.65
C GLU A 16 6.34 -0.47 -0.29
N GLU A 17 5.40 0.47 -0.09
CA GLU A 17 5.19 1.14 1.20
C GLU A 17 4.65 0.19 2.27
N TYR A 18 3.69 -0.66 1.92
CA TYR A 18 3.18 -1.70 2.82
C TYR A 18 4.30 -2.62 3.29
N THR A 19 5.18 -3.04 2.38
CA THR A 19 6.31 -3.93 2.67
C THR A 19 7.44 -3.20 3.42
N ASN A 20 7.62 -1.90 3.22
CA ASN A 20 8.60 -1.10 3.95
C ASN A 20 8.20 -0.90 5.42
N GLY A 21 6.91 -0.77 5.69
CA GLY A 21 6.36 -0.61 7.05
C GLY A 21 6.20 -1.92 7.84
N LEU A 22 6.25 -3.08 7.17
CA LEU A 22 6.10 -4.39 7.80
C LEU A 22 7.46 -4.98 8.20
N ALA A 23 7.55 -5.44 9.45
CA ALA A 23 8.69 -6.24 9.92
C ALA A 23 8.82 -7.59 9.17
N GLU A 24 7.70 -8.12 8.65
CA GLU A 24 7.65 -9.41 7.96
C GLU A 24 7.22 -9.25 6.49
N LYS A 25 8.21 -8.97 5.63
CA LYS A 25 8.03 -8.77 4.18
C LYS A 25 7.51 -10.00 3.44
N SER A 26 7.74 -11.20 3.99
CA SER A 26 7.35 -12.45 3.34
C SER A 26 5.83 -12.64 3.28
N ARG A 27 5.09 -12.14 4.28
CA ARG A 27 3.62 -12.18 4.30
C ARG A 27 2.96 -10.93 3.73
N ALA A 28 3.74 -9.90 3.43
CA ALA A 28 3.26 -8.68 2.81
C ALA A 28 2.51 -8.94 1.48
N PRO A 29 3.05 -9.67 0.48
CA PRO A 29 2.36 -9.88 -0.79
C PRO A 29 1.09 -10.72 -0.65
N GLN A 30 1.06 -11.72 0.24
CA GLN A 30 -0.17 -12.52 0.47
C GLN A 30 -1.29 -11.68 1.09
N ARG A 31 -0.96 -10.84 2.08
CA ARG A 31 -1.94 -9.93 2.68
C ARG A 31 -2.36 -8.86 1.70
N PHE A 32 -1.41 -8.27 1.00
CA PHE A 32 -1.65 -7.25 -0.01
C PHE A 32 -2.60 -7.77 -1.10
N ALA A 33 -2.35 -8.96 -1.64
CA ALA A 33 -3.24 -9.61 -2.61
C ALA A 33 -4.63 -9.96 -2.06
N ALA A 34 -4.80 -10.07 -0.74
CA ALA A 34 -6.11 -10.24 -0.12
C ALA A 34 -6.89 -8.91 -0.01
N PHE A 35 -6.19 -7.78 0.08
CA PHE A 35 -6.77 -6.43 0.13
C PHE A 35 -6.96 -5.81 -1.26
N ASP A 36 -6.06 -6.11 -2.20
CA ASP A 36 -6.08 -5.68 -3.60
C ASP A 36 -7.14 -6.48 -4.38
N LYS A 37 -8.41 -6.10 -4.20
CA LYS A 37 -9.55 -6.80 -4.80
C LYS A 37 -9.65 -6.51 -6.30
N ASN A 38 -9.26 -5.31 -6.71
CA ASN A 38 -9.21 -4.89 -8.11
C ASN A 38 -7.94 -5.37 -8.84
N LYS A 39 -6.91 -5.86 -8.13
CA LYS A 39 -5.63 -6.32 -8.69
C LYS A 39 -4.90 -5.23 -9.47
N ASP A 40 -5.01 -3.99 -8.99
CA ASP A 40 -4.32 -2.83 -9.58
C ASP A 40 -2.87 -2.72 -9.06
N GLY A 41 -2.48 -3.54 -8.08
CA GLY A 41 -1.16 -3.49 -7.46
C GLY A 41 -1.03 -2.38 -6.40
N GLN A 42 -2.16 -1.77 -6.02
CA GLN A 42 -2.28 -0.68 -5.05
C GLN A 42 -3.53 -0.93 -4.20
N VAL A 43 -3.42 -0.80 -2.88
CA VAL A 43 -4.57 -0.91 -1.99
C VAL A 43 -5.10 0.48 -1.71
N SER A 44 -6.28 0.77 -2.22
CA SER A 44 -7.00 2.01 -1.93
C SER A 44 -7.42 2.04 -0.45
N PRO A 45 -7.60 3.23 0.16
CA PRO A 45 -8.08 3.29 1.53
C PRO A 45 -9.47 2.64 1.63
N GLU A 46 -10.32 2.81 0.61
CA GLU A 46 -11.62 2.12 0.50
C GLU A 46 -11.52 0.58 0.46
N GLU A 47 -10.46 0.04 -0.12
CA GLU A 47 -10.18 -1.41 -0.14
C GLU A 47 -9.61 -1.91 1.19
N PHE A 48 -8.88 -1.06 1.90
CA PHE A 48 -8.35 -1.37 3.23
C PHE A 48 -9.45 -1.39 4.31
N ILE A 49 -10.45 -0.50 4.23
CA ILE A 49 -11.51 -0.40 5.26
C ILE A 49 -12.60 -1.48 5.07
N LYS A 50 -12.64 -2.20 3.94
CA LYS A 50 -13.60 -3.28 3.70
C LYS A 50 -12.99 -4.66 3.96
N PRO A 51 -13.11 -5.21 5.19
CA PRO A 51 -12.65 -6.57 5.52
C PRO A 51 -13.37 -7.66 4.72
#